data_AF-A0A4S2IQR4-F1
#
_entry.id   AF-A0A4S2IQR4-F1
#
_cell.length_a   1.000
_cell.length_b   1.000
_cell.length_c   1.000
_cell.angle_alpha   90.00
_cell.angle_beta   90.00
_cell.angle_gamma   90.00
#
_symmetry.space_group_name_H-M   'P 1'
#
loop_
_entity.id
_entity.type
_entity.pdbx_description
1 polymer ?
#
loop_
_entity_poly.entity_id
_entity_poly.type
_entity_poly.pdbx_seq_one_letter_code
_entity_poly.pdbx_strand_id
1 'polypeptide(L)' 'MTGAEQTKSLFTRYMEAFHASEAHTVVCPPCQGETPCKVGAPLHERFARLQDAYLARQKKQR' A
#
# COMPACT_ATOMS: atom_id res chain seq x y z
N MET A 1 -0.81 -22.80 12.42
CA MET A 1 -0.44 -21.75 11.48
C MET A 1 -1.47 -21.79 10.34
N THR A 2 -2.54 -21.02 10.46
CA THR A 2 -3.73 -21.07 9.59
C THR A 2 -3.43 -20.45 8.22
N GLY A 3 -3.51 -21.26 7.16
CA GLY A 3 -3.25 -20.84 5.76
C GLY A 3 -4.20 -19.79 5.17
N ALA A 4 -5.10 -19.21 5.95
CA ALA A 4 -6.00 -18.14 5.52
C ALA A 4 -5.29 -16.79 5.39
N GLU A 5 -4.24 -16.53 6.19
CA GLU A 5 -3.45 -15.29 6.09
C GLU A 5 -2.55 -15.24 4.85
N GLN A 6 -2.23 -16.41 4.26
CA GLN A 6 -1.35 -16.51 3.10
C GLN A 6 -2.04 -16.21 1.76
N THR A 7 -3.36 -16.04 1.75
CA THR A 7 -4.16 -15.91 0.51
C THR A 7 -4.98 -14.61 0.46
N LYS A 8 -4.53 -13.54 1.12
CA LYS A 8 -5.16 -12.22 0.93
C LYS A 8 -5.10 -11.85 -0.56
N SER A 9 -6.27 -11.54 -1.14
CA SER A 9 -6.36 -11.15 -2.54
C SER A 9 -5.45 -9.94 -2.82
N LEU A 10 -5.01 -9.78 -4.08
CA LEU A 10 -4.22 -8.62 -4.48
C LEU A 10 -4.90 -7.29 -4.09
N PHE A 11 -6.23 -7.25 -4.19
CA PHE A 11 -7.04 -6.11 -3.75
C PHE A 11 -6.96 -5.90 -2.23
N THR A 12 -7.09 -6.94 -1.41
CA THR A 12 -6.95 -6.85 0.05
C THR A 12 -5.56 -6.33 0.44
N ARG A 13 -4.50 -6.88 -0.17
CA ARG A 13 -3.12 -6.46 0.10
C ARG A 13 -2.88 -4.99 -0.30
N TYR A 14 -3.45 -4.58 -1.43
CA TYR A 14 -3.45 -3.19 -1.88
C TYR A 14 -4.15 -2.26 -0.88
N MET A 15 -5.36 -2.60 -0.43
CA MET A 15 -6.10 -1.80 0.55
C MET A 15 -5.38 -1.71 1.91
N GLU A 16 -4.77 -2.79 2.38
CA GLU A 16 -3.98 -2.76 3.63
C GLU A 16 -2.77 -1.82 3.53
N ALA A 17 -2.08 -1.82 2.38
CA ALA A 17 -0.96 -0.91 2.15
C ALA A 17 -1.42 0.57 2.06
N PHE A 18 -2.59 0.81 1.46
CA PHE A 18 -3.21 2.13 1.44
C PHE A 18 -3.52 2.62 2.86
N HIS A 19 -4.21 1.81 3.67
CA HIS A 19 -4.53 2.19 5.06
C HIS A 19 -3.28 2.44 5.90
N ALA A 20 -2.23 1.62 5.75
CA ALA A 20 -0.97 1.82 6.46
C ALA A 20 -0.26 3.12 6.05
N SER A 21 -0.27 3.44 4.75
CA SER A 21 0.26 4.69 4.22
C SER A 21 -0.52 5.89 4.74
N GLU A 22 -1.85 5.86 4.67
CA GLU A 22 -2.73 6.95 5.10
C GLU A 22 -2.61 7.20 6.62
N ALA A 23 -2.68 6.13 7.42
CA ALA A 23 -2.54 6.22 8.88
C ALA A 23 -1.21 6.86 9.29
N HIS A 24 -0.14 6.61 8.52
CA HIS A 24 1.16 7.23 8.76
C HIS A 24 1.18 8.71 8.34
N THR A 25 0.68 9.02 7.15
CA THR A 25 0.62 10.41 6.65
C THR A 25 -0.18 11.30 7.59
N VAL A 26 -1.31 10.84 8.14
CA VAL A 26 -2.15 11.65 9.06
C VAL A 26 -1.39 12.09 10.32
N VAL A 27 -0.41 11.31 10.79
CA VAL A 27 0.32 11.60 12.04
C VAL A 27 1.75 12.11 11.81
N CYS A 28 2.22 12.18 10.57
CA CYS A 28 3.61 12.49 10.26
C CYS A 28 3.74 13.77 9.41
N PRO A 29 4.07 14.93 10.02
CA PRO A 29 4.18 16.20 9.32
C PRO A 29 5.13 16.20 8.11
N PRO A 30 6.32 15.57 8.15
CA PRO A 30 7.18 15.45 6.96
C PRO A 30 6.46 14.74 5.80
N CYS A 31 5.75 13.65 6.12
CA CYS A 31 5.00 12.85 5.16
C CYS A 31 3.65 13.47 4.75
N GLN A 32 3.20 14.58 5.40
CA GLN A 32 2.11 15.45 4.91
C GLN A 32 2.61 16.50 3.93
N GLY A 33 3.89 16.88 4.04
CA GLY A 33 4.57 17.69 3.04
C GLY A 33 5.14 16.83 1.91
N GLU A 34 6.08 17.42 1.17
CA GLU A 34 6.69 16.76 0.02
C GLU A 34 7.89 15.87 0.41
N THR A 35 8.21 15.74 1.69
CA THR A 35 9.41 15.05 2.17
C THR A 35 9.06 13.72 2.82
N PRO A 36 9.13 12.59 2.08
CA PRO A 36 8.88 11.28 2.67
C PRO A 36 9.90 11.00 3.77
N CYS A 37 9.36 10.79 4.96
CA CYS A 37 10.06 10.38 6.15
C CYS A 37 10.61 8.94 6.00
N LYS A 38 11.71 8.61 6.69
CA LYS A 38 12.36 7.28 6.61
C LYS A 38 11.42 6.10 6.91
N VAL A 39 10.39 6.34 7.72
CA VAL A 39 9.37 5.34 8.08
C VAL A 39 8.24 5.29 7.03
N GLY A 40 7.81 6.44 6.50
CA GLY A 40 6.75 6.51 5.49
C GLY A 40 7.20 6.08 4.10
N ALA A 41 8.47 6.32 3.73
CA ALA A 41 9.02 5.94 2.42
C ALA A 41 8.77 4.46 2.05
N PRO A 42 9.06 3.46 2.90
CA PRO A 42 8.73 2.07 2.60
C PRO A 42 7.22 1.77 2.57
N LEU A 43 6.39 2.52 3.31
CA LEU A 43 4.93 2.37 3.26
C LEU A 43 4.37 2.86 1.92
N HIS A 44 4.82 4.03 1.47
CA HIS A 44 4.44 4.60 0.18
C HIS A 44 4.94 3.74 -0.99
N GLU A 45 6.20 3.26 -0.95
CA GLU A 45 6.73 2.36 -1.98
C GLU A 45 5.89 1.07 -2.08
N ARG A 46 5.57 0.47 -0.93
CA ARG A 46 4.75 -0.74 -0.88
C ARG A 46 3.35 -0.51 -1.44
N PHE A 47 2.72 0.62 -1.09
CA PHE A 47 1.43 1.02 -1.65
C PHE A 47 1.50 1.19 -3.17
N ALA A 48 2.47 1.94 -3.68
CA ALA A 48 2.65 2.19 -5.11
C ALA A 48 2.81 0.88 -5.90
N ARG A 49 3.68 -0.03 -5.45
CA ARG A 49 3.88 -1.33 -6.10
C ARG A 49 2.60 -2.18 -6.16
N LEU A 50 1.78 -2.16 -5.11
CA LEU A 50 0.54 -2.92 -5.07
C LEU A 50 -0.57 -2.28 -5.90
N GLN A 51 -0.61 -0.94 -5.95
CA GLN A 51 -1.47 -0.20 -6.86
C GLN A 51 -1.16 -0.54 -8.32
N ASP A 52 0.12 -0.48 -8.70
CA ASP A 52 0.58 -0.82 -10.06
C ASP A 52 0.21 -2.26 -10.43
N ALA A 53 0.46 -3.21 -9.52
CA ALA A 53 0.11 -4.62 -9.75
C ALA A 53 -1.40 -4.82 -9.91
N TYR A 54 -2.22 -4.15 -9.09
CA TYR A 54 -3.68 -4.21 -9.17
C TYR A 54 -4.19 -3.62 -10.49
N LEU A 55 -3.72 -2.43 -10.87
CA LEU A 55 -4.08 -1.77 -12.12
C LEU A 55 -3.64 -2.58 -13.35
N ALA A 56 -2.44 -3.16 -13.33
CA ALA A 56 -1.96 -4.03 -14.40
C ALA A 56 -2.84 -5.28 -14.55
N ARG A 57 -3.28 -5.88 -13.43
CA ARG A 57 -4.22 -7.01 -13.45
C ARG A 57 -5.60 -6.58 -13.97
N GLN A 58 -6.09 -5.41 -13.59
CA GLN A 58 -7.38 -4.90 -14.05
C GLN A 58 -7.39 -4.68 -15.57
N LYS A 59 -6.30 -4.12 -16.12
CA LYS A 59 -6.14 -3.93 -17.58
C LYS A 59 -6.16 -5.25 -18.37
N LYS A 60 -5.64 -6.34 -17.80
CA LYS A 60 -5.62 -7.67 -18.45
C LYS A 60 -6.97 -8.39 -18.40
N GLN A 61 -7.87 -7.97 -17.51
CA GLN A 61 -9.21 -8.55 -17.36
C GLN A 61 -10.27 -7.75 -18.15
N ARG A 62 -9.85 -6.75 -18.92
CA ARG A 62 -10.70 -5.90 -19.75
C ARG A 62 -10.52 -6.26 -21.21
#